data_AF-A0A650M272-F1
#
_entry.id   AF-A0A650M272-F1
#
_cell.length_a   1.000
_cell.length_b   1.000
_cell.length_c   1.000
_cell.angle_alpha   90.00
_cell.angle_beta   90.00
_cell.angle_gamma   90.00
#
_symmetry.space_group_name_H-M   'P 1'
#
loop_
_entity.id
_entity.type
_entity.pdbx_description
1 polymer ?
#
loop_
_entity_poly.entity_id
_entity_poly.type
_entity_poly.pdbx_seq_one_letter_code
_entity_poly.pdbx_strand_id
1 'polypeptide(L)' 'MKKIIYLITFIISLFLVIKGRTITNYFGLAMMFVGLIGILSEIYLYNKQYQ' A
#
# COMPACT_ATOMS: atom_id res chain seq x y z
N MET A 1 -4.92 -19.00 0.46
CA MET A 1 -5.68 -17.88 1.06
C MET A 1 -4.78 -16.71 1.47
N LYS A 2 -3.89 -16.84 2.48
CA LYS A 2 -3.08 -15.70 2.98
C LYS A 2 -2.26 -14.96 1.91
N LYS A 3 -1.63 -15.68 0.97
CA LYS A 3 -0.89 -15.08 -0.16
C LYS A 3 -1.76 -14.23 -1.10
N ILE A 4 -3.03 -14.63 -1.30
CA ILE A 4 -3.97 -13.89 -2.15
C ILE A 4 -4.39 -12.59 -1.46
N ILE A 5 -4.56 -12.62 -0.14
CA ILE A 5 -4.88 -11.41 0.65
C ILE A 5 -3.74 -10.39 0.53
N TYR A 6 -2.48 -10.81 0.74
CA TYR A 6 -1.32 -9.93 0.56
C TYR A 6 -1.25 -9.36 -0.87
N LEU A 7 -1.52 -10.18 -1.89
CA LEU A 7 -1.52 -9.69 -3.27
C LEU A 7 -2.61 -8.62 -3.52
N ILE A 8 -3.81 -8.83 -3.00
CA ILE A 8 -4.92 -7.87 -3.13
C ILE A 8 -4.59 -6.57 -2.38
N THR A 9 -4.10 -6.69 -1.15
CA THR A 9 -3.69 -5.52 -0.34
C THR A 9 -2.57 -4.74 -1.02
N PHE A 10 -1.61 -5.42 -1.66
CA PHE A 10 -0.55 -4.78 -2.44
C PHE A 10 -1.12 -3.97 -3.60
N ILE A 11 -2.00 -4.59 -4.40
CA ILE A 11 -2.61 -3.96 -5.58
C ILE A 11 -3.44 -2.74 -5.17
N ILE A 12 -4.24 -2.84 -4.11
CA ILE A 12 -5.02 -1.71 -3.59
C ILE A 12 -4.09 -0.59 -3.11
N SER A 13 -3.04 -0.93 -2.36
CA SER A 13 -2.09 0.04 -1.82
C SER A 13 -1.34 0.78 -2.94
N LEU A 14 -0.91 0.04 -3.97
CA LEU A 14 -0.29 0.62 -5.16
C LEU A 14 -1.25 1.52 -5.93
N PHE A 15 -2.51 1.09 -6.09
CA PHE A 15 -3.56 1.89 -6.72
C PHE A 15 -3.79 3.20 -5.98
N LEU A 16 -3.82 3.19 -4.64
CA LEU A 16 -3.97 4.41 -3.83
C LEU A 16 -2.82 5.40 -4.05
N VAL A 17 -1.57 4.92 -4.13
CA VAL A 17 -0.41 5.79 -4.42
C VAL A 17 -0.54 6.41 -5.81
N ILE A 18 -0.85 5.62 -6.84
CA ILE A 18 -0.98 6.11 -8.22
C ILE A 18 -2.16 7.06 -8.34
N LYS A 19 -3.30 6.74 -7.72
CA LYS A 19 -4.50 7.55 -7.79
C LYS A 19 -4.36 8.85 -7.00
N GLY A 20 -3.75 8.79 -5.83
CA GLY A 20 -3.48 9.96 -4.99
C GLY A 20 -2.63 11.00 -5.72
N ARG A 21 -1.66 10.58 -6.55
CA ARG A 21 -0.89 11.49 -7.43
C ARG A 21 -1.77 12.31 -8.38
N THR A 22 -2.91 11.78 -8.81
CA THR A 22 -3.83 12.51 -9.73
C THR A 22 -4.66 13.58 -9.02
N ILE A 23 -4.64 13.62 -7.69
CA ILE A 23 -5.40 14.55 -6.85
C ILE A 23 -4.41 15.58 -6.29
N THR A 24 -4.56 16.85 -6.67
CA THR A 24 -3.57 17.91 -6.39
C THR A 24 -3.70 18.58 -5.02
N ASN A 25 -4.69 18.19 -4.22
CA ASN A 25 -4.92 18.73 -2.88
C ASN A 25 -4.43 17.78 -1.78
N TYR A 26 -4.61 18.19 -0.52
CA TYR A 26 -4.17 17.41 0.64
C TYR A 26 -4.80 16.02 0.73
N PHE A 27 -5.97 15.77 0.14
CA PHE A 27 -6.55 14.43 0.11
C PHE A 27 -5.75 13.48 -0.78
N GLY A 28 -5.15 13.97 -1.87
CA GLY A 28 -4.25 13.18 -2.71
C GLY A 28 -3.01 12.74 -1.95
N LEU A 29 -2.41 13.68 -1.20
CA LEU A 29 -1.27 13.40 -0.33
C LEU A 29 -1.61 12.35 0.75
N ALA A 30 -2.74 12.53 1.44
CA ALA A 30 -3.20 11.57 2.45
C ALA A 30 -3.43 10.17 1.86
N MET A 31 -4.04 10.10 0.67
CA MET A 31 -4.27 8.85 -0.05
C MET A 31 -2.94 8.14 -0.40
N MET A 32 -1.94 8.89 -0.84
CA MET A 32 -0.60 8.37 -1.10
C MET A 32 0.05 7.82 0.17
N PHE A 33 -0.06 8.52 1.31
CA PHE A 33 0.47 8.03 2.59
C PHE A 33 -0.20 6.75 3.05
N VAL A 34 -1.52 6.63 2.91
CA VAL A 34 -2.24 5.39 3.24
C VAL A 34 -1.75 4.22 2.38
N GLY A 35 -1.61 4.43 1.06
CA GLY A 35 -1.06 3.40 0.17
C GLY A 35 0.39 3.03 0.53
N LEU A 36 1.23 4.01 0.88
CA LEU A 36 2.61 3.79 1.31
C LEU A 36 2.70 2.97 2.60
N ILE A 37 1.87 3.28 3.60
CA ILE A 37 1.80 2.51 4.85
C ILE A 37 1.42 1.05 4.56
N GLY A 38 0.48 0.83 3.64
CA GLY A 38 0.09 -0.52 3.20
C GLY A 38 1.27 -1.31 2.63
N ILE A 39 2.00 -0.72 1.67
CA ILE A 39 3.17 -1.35 1.05
C ILE A 39 4.27 -1.64 2.08
N LEU A 40 4.60 -0.67 2.94
CA LEU A 40 5.62 -0.83 3.97
C LEU A 40 5.24 -1.92 4.98
N SER A 41 3.96 -2.01 5.34
CA SER A 41 3.46 -3.03 6.26
C SER A 41 3.62 -4.43 5.67
N GLU A 42 3.36 -4.60 4.37
CA GLU A 42 3.58 -5.88 3.69
C GLU A 42 5.04 -6.27 3.63
N ILE A 43 5.93 -5.33 3.29
CA ILE A 43 7.38 -5.56 3.28
C ILE A 43 7.86 -5.95 4.68
N TYR A 44 7.39 -5.25 5.71
CA TYR A 44 7.73 -5.55 7.09
C TYR A 44 7.27 -6.96 7.52
N LEU A 45 6.02 -7.32 7.20
CA LEU A 45 5.47 -8.65 7.50
C LEU A 45 6.22 -9.75 6.74
N TYR A 46 6.57 -9.51 5.49
CA TYR A 46 7.40 -10.42 4.71
C TYR A 46 8.77 -10.60 5.38
N ASN A 47 9.49 -9.50 5.65
CA ASN A 47 10.81 -9.58 6.28
C ASN A 47 10.77 -10.31 7.63
N LYS A 48 9.76 -10.03 8.47
CA LYS A 48 9.58 -10.71 9.76
C LYS A 48 9.30 -12.20 9.63
N GLN A 49 8.73 -12.66 8.52
CA GLN A 49 8.44 -14.07 8.30
C GLN A 49 9.65 -14.87 7.79
N TYR A 50 10.57 -14.21 7.08
CA TYR A 50 11.71 -14.87 6.43
C TYR A 50 13.08 -14.58 7.09
N GLN A 51 13.18 -13.60 7.99
CA GLN A 51 14.29 -13.47 8.95
C GLN A 51 14.00 -14.28 10.22
#